data_AF-A0A3D0X6F9-F1
#
_entry.id   AF-A0A3D0X6F9-F1
#
_cell.length_a   1.000
_cell.length_b   1.000
_cell.length_c   1.000
_cell.angle_alpha   90.00
_cell.angle_beta   90.00
_cell.angle_gamma   90.00
#
_symmetry.space_group_name_H-M   'P 1'
#
loop_
_entity.id
_entity.type
_entity.pdbx_description
1 polymer ?
#
loop_
_entity_poly.entity_id
_entity_poly.type
_entity_poly.pdbx_seq_one_letter_code
_entity_poly.pdbx_strand_id
1 'polypeptide(L)' 'MEKRLTPQQRYAKKNIKQFKIDCVINTESDIIKQLESVPNKAGYIKQLIRADIAAHADEE' A
#
# COMPACT_ATOMS: atom_id res chain seq x y z
N MET A 1 -4.36 -34.24 -0.82
CA MET A 1 -5.53 -33.59 -0.17
C MET A 1 -5.60 -32.16 -0.70
N GLU A 2 -6.61 -31.83 -1.50
CA GLU A 2 -6.75 -30.46 -2.03
C GLU A 2 -7.04 -29.48 -0.90
N LYS A 3 -6.18 -28.47 -0.71
CA LYS A 3 -6.42 -27.41 0.29
C LYS A 3 -7.54 -26.52 -0.22
N ARG A 4 -8.72 -26.65 0.39
CA ARG A 4 -9.82 -25.69 0.20
C ARG A 4 -9.41 -24.35 0.81
N LEU A 5 -9.57 -23.26 0.04
CA LEU A 5 -9.28 -21.91 0.51
C LEU A 5 -10.20 -21.55 1.67
N THR A 6 -9.65 -20.91 2.70
CA THR A 6 -10.44 -20.39 3.81
C THR A 6 -11.34 -19.23 3.32
N PRO A 7 -12.46 -18.91 4.02
CA PRO A 7 -13.27 -17.74 3.70
C PRO A 7 -12.46 -16.44 3.57
N GLN A 8 -11.47 -16.23 4.43
CA GLN A 8 -10.60 -15.05 4.41
C GLN A 8 -9.77 -14.99 3.12
N GLN A 9 -9.21 -16.12 2.68
CA GLN A 9 -8.44 -16.19 1.44
C GLN A 9 -9.31 -15.93 0.21
N ARG A 10 -10.57 -16.41 0.21
CA ARG A 10 -11.52 -16.11 -0.87
C ARG A 10 -11.87 -14.62 -0.92
N TYR A 11 -12.11 -13.99 0.23
CA TYR A 11 -12.36 -12.54 0.29
C TYR A 11 -11.16 -11.73 -0.20
N ALA A 12 -9.96 -12.06 0.30
CA ALA A 12 -8.73 -11.38 -0.10
C ALA A 12 -8.51 -11.49 -1.61
N LYS A 13 -8.67 -12.69 -2.19
CA LYS A 13 -8.52 -12.90 -3.63
C LYS A 13 -9.50 -12.07 -4.48
N LYS A 14 -10.73 -11.85 -3.99
CA LYS A 14 -11.77 -11.12 -4.73
C LYS A 14 -11.68 -9.60 -4.57
N ASN A 15 -11.33 -9.12 -3.38
CA ASN A 15 -11.53 -7.71 -3.02
C ASN A 15 -10.23 -6.96 -2.68
N ILE A 16 -9.10 -7.65 -2.59
CA ILE A 16 -7.82 -7.05 -2.18
C ILE A 16 -6.80 -7.24 -3.31
N LYS A 17 -6.34 -6.12 -3.86
CA LYS A 17 -5.14 -6.08 -4.72
C LYS A 17 -3.95 -5.63 -3.87
N GLN A 18 -2.89 -6.42 -3.86
CA GLN A 18 -1.63 -6.07 -3.20
C GLN A 18 -0.66 -5.48 -4.23
N PHE A 19 0.00 -4.39 -3.84
CA PHE A 19 1.14 -3.82 -4.55
C PHE A 19 2.36 -3.91 -3.63
N LYS A 20 3.49 -4.38 -4.18
CA LYS A 20 4.77 -4.45 -3.48
C LYS A 20 5.68 -3.37 -4.05
N ILE A 21 6.36 -2.65 -3.17
CA ILE A 21 7.39 -1.68 -3.51
C ILE A 21 8.61 -2.07 -2.70
N ASP A 22 9.72 -2.31 -3.38
CA ASP A 22 11.00 -2.57 -2.75
C ASP A 22 11.69 -1.23 -2.52
N CYS A 23 12.23 -1.02 -1.31
CA CYS A 23 13.00 0.16 -0.96
C CYS A 23 14.47 -0.20 -0.75
N VAL A 24 15.36 0.48 -1.45
CA VAL A 24 16.81 0.32 -1.38
C VAL A 24 17.34 1.02 -0.14
N ILE A 25 17.72 0.23 0.86
CA ILE A 25 18.13 0.69 2.20
C ILE A 25 19.14 1.86 2.16
N ASN A 26 20.10 1.81 1.24
CA ASN A 26 21.19 2.79 1.19
C ASN A 26 20.79 4.12 0.55
N THR A 27 19.89 4.10 -0.43
CA THR A 27 19.54 5.29 -1.24
C THR A 27 18.20 5.88 -0.88
N GLU A 28 17.31 5.09 -0.27
CA GLU A 28 15.93 5.48 0.08
C GLU A 28 15.73 5.44 1.60
N SER A 29 16.79 5.75 2.36
CA SER A 29 16.78 5.71 3.82
C SER A 29 15.79 6.71 4.44
N ASP A 30 15.52 7.81 3.75
CA ASP A 30 14.53 8.83 4.11
C ASP A 30 13.09 8.29 3.99
N ILE A 31 12.77 7.61 2.88
CA ILE A 31 11.48 6.95 2.67
C ILE A 31 11.26 5.89 3.75
N ILE A 32 12.27 5.05 4.01
CA ILE A 32 12.19 4.00 5.03
C ILE A 32 11.92 4.60 6.40
N LYS A 33 12.71 5.62 6.81
CA LYS A 33 12.53 6.29 8.11
C LYS A 33 11.15 6.92 8.26
N GLN A 34 10.62 7.54 7.20
CA GLN A 34 9.28 8.13 7.22
C GLN A 34 8.19 7.05 7.35
N LEU A 35 8.33 5.93 6.66
CA LEU A 35 7.39 4.83 6.80
C LEU A 35 7.50 4.15 8.18
N GLU A 36 8.71 4.06 8.74
CA GLU A 36 8.93 3.52 10.08
C GLU A 36 8.37 4.41 11.19
N SER A 37 8.37 5.73 11.01
CA SER A 37 7.85 6.68 12.02
C SER A 37 6.33 6.65 12.15
N VAL A 38 5.59 6.24 11.12
CA VAL A 38 4.13 6.22 11.14
C VAL A 38 3.56 4.90 11.70
N PRO A 39 2.48 4.95 12.50
CA PRO A 39 1.86 3.75 13.07
C PRO A 39 1.19 2.87 12.01
N ASN A 40 0.81 3.45 10.87
CA ASN A 40 0.17 2.73 9.76
C ASN A 40 0.71 3.19 8.39
N LYS A 41 1.70 2.46 7.88
CA LYS A 41 2.35 2.70 6.58
C LYS A 41 1.37 2.68 5.42
N ALA A 42 0.51 1.66 5.36
CA ALA A 42 -0.46 1.52 4.28
C ALA A 42 -1.52 2.64 4.31
N GLY A 43 -1.93 3.07 5.50
CA GLY A 43 -2.82 4.21 5.67
C GLY A 43 -2.19 5.51 5.17
N TYR A 44 -0.95 5.78 5.60
CA TYR A 44 -0.18 6.95 5.20
C TYR A 44 0.00 7.03 3.68
N ILE A 45 0.49 5.96 3.04
CA ILE A 45 0.69 5.92 1.58
C ILE A 45 -0.64 6.14 0.83
N LYS A 46 -1.74 5.52 1.27
CA LYS A 46 -3.06 5.70 0.64
C LYS A 46 -3.58 7.14 0.78
N GLN A 47 -3.26 7.82 1.88
CA GLN A 47 -3.64 9.22 2.05
C GLN A 47 -2.90 10.12 1.05
N LEU A 48 -1.59 9.91 0.88
CA LEU A 48 -0.79 10.65 -0.09
C LEU A 48 -1.31 10.44 -1.53
N ILE A 49 -1.58 9.20 -1.93
CA ILE A 49 -2.12 8.90 -3.26
C ILE A 49 -3.49 9.56 -3.48
N ARG A 50 -4.36 9.60 -2.45
CA ARG A 50 -5.66 10.27 -2.58
C ARG A 50 -5.53 11.79 -2.69
N ALA A 51 -4.58 12.38 -1.97
CA ALA A 51 -4.30 13.81 -2.06
C ALA A 51 -3.74 14.17 -3.45
N ASP A 52 -2.85 13.32 -3.98
CA ASP A 52 -2.28 13.43 -5.32
C ASP A 52 -3.36 13.36 -6.42
N ILE A 53 -4.24 12.34 -6.36
CA ILE A 53 -5.40 12.22 -7.26
C ILE A 53 -6.27 13.48 -7.18
N ALA A 54 -6.54 13.98 -5.98
CA ALA A 54 -7.38 15.17 -5.80
C ALA A 54 -6.73 16.43 -6.38
N ALA A 55 -5.41 16.60 -6.22
CA ALA A 55 -4.68 17.73 -6.77
C ALA A 55 -4.69 17.75 -8.31
N HIS A 56 -4.62 16.56 -8.93
CA HIS A 56 -4.64 16.43 -10.39
C HIS A 56 -6.05 16.36 -11.00
N ALA A 57 -7.10 16.18 -10.20
CA ALA A 57 -8.48 16.17 -10.68
C ALA A 57 -9.00 17.55 -11.08
N ASP A 58 -8.39 18.63 -10.57
CA ASP A 58 -8.75 20.01 -10.89
C ASP A 58 -7.98 20.56 -12.12
N GLU A 59 -7.08 19.76 -12.71
CA GLU A 59 -6.23 20.14 -13.87
C GLU A 59 -6.80 19.67 -15.23
N GLU A 60 -7.86 18.85 -15.24
CA GLU A 60 -8.62 18.39 -16.43
C GLU A 60 -10.01 19.05 -16.54
#